data_AF-A0A7J3RZ95-F1
#
_entry.id   AF-A0A7J3RZ95-F1
#
_cell.length_a   1.000
_cell.length_b   1.000
_cell.length_c   1.000
_cell.angle_alpha   90.00
_cell.angle_beta   90.00
_cell.angle_gamma   90.00
#
_symmetry.space_group_name_H-M   'P 1'
#
loop_
_entity.id
_entity.type
_entity.pdbx_description
1 polymer ?
#
loop_
_entity_poly.entity_id
_entity_poly.type
_entity_poly.pdbx_seq_one_letter_code
_entity_poly.pdbx_strand_id
1 'polypeptide(L)' 'MLLAKGFRYIIRSAGSHTPVDLIATDGKRTIAVQVKKRSYISYDEKVKFYEWGKAFGAKPMLATKKEGHWVLIEVKRL' A
#
# COMPACT_ATOMS: atom_id res chain seq x y z
N MET A 1 8.11 7.17 7.85
CA MET A 1 7.92 5.71 8.04
C MET A 1 8.59 4.88 6.95
N LEU A 2 8.22 4.98 5.66
CA LEU A 2 8.76 4.11 4.61
C LEU A 2 10.29 4.23 4.44
N LEU A 3 10.81 5.47 4.44
CA LEU A 3 12.27 5.73 4.46
C LEU A 3 12.96 5.05 5.64
N ALA A 4 12.39 5.16 6.85
CA ALA A 4 12.92 4.52 8.06
C ALA A 4 12.84 2.98 8.02
N LYS A 5 11.95 2.40 7.18
CA LYS A 5 11.88 0.96 6.89
C LYS A 5 12.83 0.50 5.77
N GLY A 6 13.62 1.42 5.22
CA GLY A 6 14.66 1.16 4.20
C GLY A 6 14.20 1.34 2.75
N PHE A 7 12.94 1.69 2.49
CA PHE A 7 12.49 1.99 1.12
C PHE A 7 13.08 3.32 0.65
N ARG A 8 13.72 3.34 -0.53
CA ARG A 8 14.45 4.52 -1.03
C ARG A 8 13.73 5.21 -2.19
N TYR A 9 13.14 4.44 -3.09
CA TYR A 9 12.42 4.97 -4.24
C TYR A 9 10.93 4.95 -3.93
N ILE A 10 10.29 6.11 -3.86
CA ILE A 10 8.89 6.26 -3.49
C ILE A 10 8.20 7.12 -4.55
N ILE A 11 7.15 6.59 -5.16
CA ILE A 11 6.33 7.28 -6.17
C ILE A 11 4.93 7.42 -5.60
N ARG A 12 4.34 8.62 -5.73
CA ARG A 12 2.94 8.87 -5.40
C ARG A 12 2.11 8.87 -6.67
N SER A 13 0.98 8.18 -6.66
CA SER A 13 0.02 8.25 -7.77
C SER A 13 -0.49 9.69 -7.92
N ALA A 14 -0.49 10.21 -9.14
CA ALA A 14 -1.19 11.45 -9.44
C ALA A 14 -2.71 11.17 -9.45
N GLY A 15 -3.46 11.93 -8.64
CA GLY A 15 -4.94 11.91 -8.64
C GLY A 15 -5.64 10.69 -8.01
N SER A 16 -4.93 9.72 -7.41
CA SER A 16 -5.52 8.54 -6.73
C SER A 16 -6.65 7.84 -7.50
N HIS A 17 -6.62 7.84 -8.85
CA HIS A 17 -7.59 7.12 -9.69
C HIS A 17 -7.31 5.62 -9.76
N THR A 18 -6.19 5.18 -9.18
CA THR A 18 -5.81 3.78 -9.06
C THR A 18 -6.09 3.29 -7.63
N PRO A 19 -6.14 1.97 -7.39
CA PRO A 19 -6.23 1.41 -6.03
C PRO A 19 -5.03 1.70 -5.13
N VAL A 20 -4.01 2.42 -5.63
CA VAL A 20 -2.72 2.62 -4.98
C VAL A 20 -2.40 4.10 -4.86
N ASP A 21 -2.05 4.53 -3.65
CA ASP A 21 -1.62 5.91 -3.40
C ASP A 21 -0.11 6.06 -3.58
N LEU A 22 0.67 5.03 -3.19
CA LEU A 22 2.13 5.05 -3.26
C LEU A 22 2.68 3.70 -3.72
N ILE A 23 3.75 3.71 -4.51
CA ILE A 23 4.67 2.59 -4.67
C ILE A 23 5.97 2.92 -3.94
N ALA A 24 6.55 1.95 -3.24
CA ALA A 24 7.85 2.10 -2.62
C ALA A 24 8.73 0.86 -2.86
N THR A 25 10.01 1.07 -3.17
CA THR A 25 10.99 -0.02 -3.34
C THR A 25 12.35 0.32 -2.75
N ASP A 26 13.07 -0.71 -2.28
CA ASP A 26 14.48 -0.65 -1.88
C ASP A 26 15.41 -1.32 -2.91
N GLY A 27 14.86 -1.73 -4.07
CA GLY A 27 15.57 -2.48 -5.12
C GLY A 27 15.51 -4.00 -4.96
N LYS A 28 15.03 -4.52 -3.81
CA LYS A 28 14.78 -5.95 -3.57
C LYS A 28 13.32 -6.23 -3.26
N ARG A 29 12.67 -5.35 -2.50
CA ARG A 29 11.27 -5.44 -2.07
C ARG A 29 10.51 -4.27 -2.64
N THR A 30 9.41 -4.57 -3.31
CA THR A 30 8.47 -3.55 -3.79
C THR A 30 7.15 -3.70 -3.05
N ILE A 31 6.62 -2.59 -2.54
CA ILE A 31 5.31 -2.54 -1.90
C ILE A 31 4.42 -1.54 -2.63
N ALA A 32 3.15 -1.90 -2.79
CA ALA A 32 2.08 -1.01 -3.19
C ALA A 32 1.34 -0.62 -1.93
N VAL A 33 1.13 0.67 -1.69
CA VAL A 33 0.53 1.19 -0.47
C VAL A 33 -0.75 1.93 -0.80
N GLN A 34 -1.83 1.52 -0.14
CA GLN A 34 -3.06 2.28 -0.10
C GLN A 34 -3.19 2.92 1.29
N VAL A 35 -3.47 4.23 1.34
CA VAL A 35 -3.56 5.00 2.57
C VAL A 35 -5.03 5.23 2.91
N LYS A 36 -5.45 4.81 4.12
CA LYS A 36 -6.80 5.06 4.60
C LYS A 36 -6.78 5.70 5.98
N LYS A 37 -7.69 6.65 6.22
CA LYS A 37 -7.88 7.28 7.54
C LYS A 37 -8.46 6.30 8.56
N ARG A 38 -9.28 5.35 8.09
CA ARG A 38 -9.85 4.25 8.87
C ARG A 38 -9.42 2.94 8.21
N SER A 39 -9.25 1.86 8.97
CA SER A 39 -8.78 0.57 8.44
C SER A 39 -9.78 -0.17 7.54
N TYR A 40 -10.96 0.42 7.28
CA TYR A 40 -11.98 -0.23 6.47
C TYR A 40 -11.65 -0.11 4.98
N ILE A 41 -11.70 -1.26 4.30
CA ILE A 41 -11.58 -1.44 2.86
C ILE A 41 -12.72 -2.37 2.44
N SER A 42 -13.47 -2.02 1.39
CA SER A 42 -14.53 -2.92 0.91
C SER A 42 -13.93 -4.18 0.28
N TYR A 43 -14.71 -5.25 0.16
CA TYR A 43 -14.25 -6.49 -0.49
C TYR A 43 -13.74 -6.22 -1.91
N ASP A 44 -14.51 -5.51 -2.73
CA ASP A 44 -14.13 -5.22 -4.11
C ASP A 44 -12.88 -4.34 -4.21
N GLU A 45 -12.74 -3.37 -3.32
CA GLU A 45 -11.55 -2.52 -3.24
C GLU A 45 -10.33 -3.35 -2.84
N LYS A 46 -10.48 -4.26 -1.88
CA LYS A 46 -9.44 -5.17 -1.43
C LYS A 46 -8.99 -6.11 -2.55
N VAL A 47 -9.92 -6.67 -3.31
CA VAL A 47 -9.63 -7.54 -4.46
C VAL A 47 -8.90 -6.75 -5.54
N LYS A 48 -9.39 -5.58 -5.93
CA LYS A 48 -8.74 -4.72 -6.93
C LYS A 48 -7.32 -4.33 -6.51
N PHE A 49 -7.14 -3.95 -5.25
CA PHE A 49 -5.82 -3.59 -4.73
C PHE A 49 -4.85 -4.79 -4.69
N TYR A 50 -5.33 -5.96 -4.29
CA TYR A 50 -4.54 -7.19 -4.30
C TYR A 50 -4.09 -7.57 -5.72
N GLU A 51 -5.02 -7.63 -6.68
CA GLU A 51 -4.70 -7.97 -8.07
C GLU A 51 -3.77 -6.94 -8.71
N TRP A 52 -3.97 -5.65 -8.41
CA TRP A 52 -3.06 -4.60 -8.84
C TRP A 52 -1.66 -4.83 -8.28
N GLY A 53 -1.51 -5.02 -6.97
CA GLY A 53 -0.20 -5.29 -6.35
C GLY A 53 0.49 -6.49 -7.00
N LYS A 54 -0.25 -7.59 -7.20
CA LYS A 54 0.24 -8.80 -7.85
C LYS A 54 0.74 -8.54 -9.28
N ALA A 55 -0.03 -7.80 -10.10
CA ALA A 55 0.35 -7.48 -11.47
C ALA A 55 1.66 -6.69 -11.57
N PHE A 56 1.95 -5.85 -10.58
CA PHE A 56 3.17 -5.04 -10.50
C PHE A 56 4.31 -5.69 -9.71
N GLY A 57 4.17 -6.95 -9.27
CA GLY A 57 5.16 -7.62 -8.43
C GLY A 57 5.38 -6.90 -7.08
N ALA A 58 4.35 -6.19 -6.61
CA ALA A 58 4.39 -5.33 -5.44
C ALA A 58 3.49 -5.89 -4.33
N LYS A 59 4.04 -6.02 -3.12
CA LYS A 59 3.28 -6.50 -1.97
C LYS A 59 2.22 -5.45 -1.56
N PRO A 60 0.92 -5.78 -1.54
CA PRO A 60 -0.13 -4.81 -1.22
C PRO A 60 -0.20 -4.57 0.30
N MET A 61 -0.03 -3.32 0.71
CA MET A 61 0.01 -2.88 2.10
C MET A 61 -1.02 -1.77 2.35
N LEU A 62 -1.90 -1.95 3.32
CA LEU A 62 -2.78 -0.90 3.83
C LEU A 62 -2.05 -0.09 4.90
N ALA A 63 -1.87 1.21 4.65
CA ALA A 63 -1.38 2.17 5.62
C ALA A 63 -2.54 2.86 6.33
N THR A 64 -2.60 2.75 7.66
CA THR A 64 -3.60 3.44 8.48
C THR A 64 -2.97 4.02 9.75
N LYS A 65 -3.60 5.04 10.33
CA LYS A 65 -3.20 5.56 11.64
C LYS A 65 -4.01 4.87 12.74
N LYS A 66 -3.32 4.24 13.68
CA LYS A 66 -3.89 3.66 14.90
C LYS A 66 -3.20 4.30 16.10
N GLU A 67 -3.98 4.89 17.02
CA GLU A 67 -3.47 5.52 18.25
C GLU A 67 -2.34 6.54 17.99
N GLY A 68 -2.44 7.32 16.91
CA GLY A 68 -1.43 8.32 16.52
C GLY A 68 -0.25 7.75 15.73
N HIS A 69 -0.10 6.43 15.62
CA HIS A 69 0.99 5.78 14.92
C HIS A 69 0.56 5.23 13.55
N TRP A 70 1.47 5.32 12.58
CA TRP A 70 1.28 4.67 11.28
C TRP A 70 1.56 3.18 11.39
N VAL A 71 0.60 2.36 10.94
CA VAL A 71 0.74 0.92 10.82
C VAL A 71 0.58 0.49 9.36
N LEU A 72 1.32 -0.54 8.97
CA LEU A 72 1.20 -1.18 7.67
C LEU A 72 0.65 -2.59 7.86
N ILE A 73 -0.47 -2.89 7.23
CA ILE A 73 -1.13 -4.19 7.29
C ILE A 73 -1.07 -4.80 5.90
N GLU A 74 -0.56 -6.02 5.80
CA GLU A 74 -0.57 -6.73 4.52
C GLU A 74 -2.00 -7.10 4.12
N VAL A 75 -2.35 -6.78 2.88
CA VAL A 75 -3.63 -7.18 2.30
C VAL A 75 -3.47 -8.56 1.69
N LYS A 76 -4.03 -9.57 2.35
CA LYS A 76 -4.10 -10.94 1.81
C LYS A 76 -5.34 -11.12 0.95
N ARG A 77 -5.23 -11.94 -0.09
CA ARG A 77 -6.41 -12.49 -0.77
C ARG A 77 -7.21 -13.28 0.24
N LEU A 78 -8.53 -13.07 0.26
CA LEU A 78 -9.47 -13.86 1.06
C LEU A 78 -9.50 -15.30 0.54
#